data_AF-A0A7S2MU05-F1
#
_entry.id   AF-A0A7S2MU05-F1
#
_cell.length_a   1.000
_cell.length_b   1.000
_cell.length_c   1.000
_cell.angle_alpha   90.00
_cell.angle_beta   90.00
_cell.angle_gamma   90.00
#
_symmetry.space_group_name_H-M   'P 1'
#
loop_
_entity.id
_entity.type
_entity.pdbx_description
1 polymer ?
#
loop_
_entity_poly.entity_id
_entity_poly.type
_entity_poly.pdbx_seq_one_letter_code
_entity_poly.pdbx_strand_id
1 'polypeptide(L)'
;RPLAVNVQVRGHVDLSAQGPGAPVNELRRQVLYYLSDDNLRTDKFFQGVIASNEGGWISMATILGCPRMKQMKATRENVFAALKDATEVELREEPAGEEAIRRTSPPPPLDETKAREWGGGLPKGQAKGGFAKGKAKGDSKGE
;
A
#
# COMPACT_ATOMS: atom_id res chain seq x y z
N ARG A 1 1.45 43.57 -9.50
CA ARG A 1 1.30 42.17 -9.96
C ARG A 1 0.40 41.45 -8.95
N PRO A 2 -0.92 41.29 -9.19
CA PRO A 2 -1.76 40.39 -8.38
C PRO A 2 -1.58 38.95 -8.96
N LEU A 3 -1.81 37.81 -8.31
CA LEU A 3 -2.73 37.36 -7.27
C LEU A 3 -2.07 36.16 -6.56
N ALA A 4 -2.06 36.10 -5.22
CA ALA A 4 -1.85 34.85 -4.51
C ALA A 4 -3.22 34.17 -4.39
N VAL A 5 -3.41 33.06 -5.10
CA VAL A 5 -4.59 32.21 -4.97
C VAL A 5 -4.53 31.53 -3.61
N ASN A 6 -5.37 31.98 -2.68
CA ASN A 6 -5.70 31.26 -1.47
C ASN A 6 -6.42 29.97 -1.90
N VAL A 7 -5.68 28.87 -1.99
CA VAL A 7 -6.28 27.55 -2.19
C VAL A 7 -7.02 27.20 -0.90
N GLN A 8 -8.33 27.45 -0.89
CA GLN A 8 -9.23 26.94 0.12
C GLN A 8 -9.25 25.41 -0.05
N VAL A 9 -8.48 24.69 0.77
CA VAL A 9 -8.69 23.26 0.94
C VAL A 9 -10.03 23.11 1.66
N ARG A 10 -11.02 22.87 0.81
CA ARG A 10 -12.43 22.72 1.06
C ARG A 10 -12.65 21.45 1.89
N GLY A 11 -13.17 21.63 3.11
CA GLY A 11 -13.81 20.56 3.87
C GLY A 11 -12.98 19.94 4.99
N HIS A 12 -12.75 20.69 6.06
CA HIS A 12 -12.75 20.07 7.38
C HIS A 12 -14.20 19.69 7.71
N VAL A 13 -14.64 18.53 7.20
CA VAL A 13 -15.87 17.90 7.69
C VAL A 13 -15.51 17.31 9.05
N ASP A 14 -15.89 18.08 10.07
CA ASP A 14 -15.95 17.66 11.46
C ASP A 14 -17.01 16.55 11.56
N LEU A 15 -16.61 15.30 11.32
CA LEU A 15 -17.43 14.11 11.63
C LEU A 15 -17.20 13.75 13.11
N SER A 16 -17.65 14.64 13.98
CA SER A 16 -17.74 14.47 15.43
C SER A 16 -18.89 13.55 15.81
N ALA A 17 -18.85 12.30 15.34
CA ALA A 17 -19.60 11.14 15.84
C ALA A 17 -19.21 9.99 14.90
N GLN A 18 -18.63 8.86 15.30
CA GLN A 18 -19.21 7.85 16.19
C GLN A 18 -18.12 6.80 16.54
N GLY A 19 -18.07 6.36 17.81
CA GLY A 19 -17.36 5.14 18.26
C GLY A 19 -15.86 5.26 18.62
N PRO A 20 -15.33 4.40 19.53
CA PRO A 20 -13.91 4.37 19.90
C PRO A 20 -13.07 3.74 18.79
N GLY A 21 -12.64 4.56 17.82
CA GLY A 21 -11.74 4.18 16.73
C GLY A 21 -11.02 5.39 16.15
N ALA A 22 -10.04 5.16 15.28
CA ALA A 22 -9.36 6.24 14.55
C ALA A 22 -10.39 7.10 13.77
N PRO A 23 -10.13 8.40 13.55
CA PRO A 23 -11.06 9.26 12.86
C PRO A 23 -11.34 8.78 11.44
N VAL A 24 -12.60 8.89 11.04
CA VAL A 24 -13.16 8.41 9.76
C VAL A 24 -12.32 8.85 8.55
N ASN A 25 -11.79 10.08 8.60
CA ASN A 25 -10.92 10.65 7.56
C ASN A 25 -9.56 9.94 7.43
N GLU A 26 -8.98 9.44 8.52
CA GLU A 26 -7.73 8.67 8.49
C GLU A 26 -7.98 7.26 7.94
N LEU A 27 -9.07 6.62 8.35
CA LEU A 27 -9.48 5.32 7.82
C LEU A 27 -9.73 5.38 6.32
N ARG A 28 -10.48 6.39 5.85
CA ARG A 28 -10.71 6.65 4.42
C ARG A 28 -9.40 6.74 3.66
N ARG A 29 -8.49 7.61 4.13
CA ARG A 29 -7.18 7.80 3.48
C ARG A 29 -6.37 6.51 3.45
N GLN A 30 -6.39 5.73 4.52
CA GLN A 30 -5.65 4.47 4.56
C GLN A 30 -6.20 3.44 3.56
N VAL A 31 -7.52 3.29 3.48
CA VAL A 31 -8.13 2.33 2.56
C VAL A 31 -7.95 2.76 1.11
N LEU A 32 -8.14 4.05 0.81
CA LEU A 32 -7.87 4.60 -0.51
C LEU A 32 -6.39 4.47 -0.89
N TYR A 33 -5.46 4.59 0.06
CA TYR A 33 -4.04 4.37 -0.20
C TYR A 33 -3.75 2.93 -0.61
N TYR A 34 -4.35 1.93 0.06
CA TYR A 34 -4.15 0.52 -0.35
C TYR A 34 -4.60 0.25 -1.78
N LEU A 35 -5.68 0.91 -2.19
CA LEU A 35 -6.25 0.84 -3.53
C LEU A 35 -5.65 1.88 -4.49
N SER A 36 -4.71 2.70 -4.05
CA SER A 36 -4.11 3.73 -4.91
C SER A 36 -3.16 3.11 -5.93
N ASP A 37 -2.98 3.80 -7.05
CA ASP A 37 -2.07 3.33 -8.09
C ASP A 37 -0.62 3.26 -7.62
N ASP A 38 -0.20 4.15 -6.71
CA ASP A 38 1.16 4.17 -6.17
C ASP A 38 1.43 2.92 -5.33
N ASN A 39 0.49 2.53 -4.47
CA ASN A 39 0.59 1.31 -3.69
C ASN A 39 0.52 0.07 -4.59
N LEU A 40 -0.49 -0.01 -5.48
CA LEU A 40 -0.71 -1.19 -6.33
C LEU A 40 0.39 -1.44 -7.36
N ARG A 41 1.21 -0.44 -7.70
CA ARG A 41 2.42 -0.66 -8.51
C ARG A 41 3.46 -1.51 -7.81
N THR A 42 3.50 -1.50 -6.49
CA THR A 42 4.56 -2.18 -5.72
C THR A 42 4.01 -3.33 -4.86
N ASP A 43 2.76 -3.21 -4.42
CA ASP A 43 2.12 -4.16 -3.52
C ASP A 43 1.58 -5.38 -4.29
N LYS A 44 2.36 -6.46 -4.24
CA LYS A 44 2.01 -7.75 -4.87
C LYS A 44 0.82 -8.43 -4.20
N PHE A 45 0.53 -8.13 -2.93
CA PHE A 45 -0.55 -8.76 -2.18
C PHE A 45 -1.90 -8.30 -2.69
N PHE A 46 -2.16 -6.98 -2.72
CA PHE A 46 -3.41 -6.45 -3.23
C PHE A 46 -3.58 -6.67 -4.73
N GLN A 47 -2.51 -6.60 -5.51
CA GLN A 47 -2.52 -7.02 -6.93
C GLN A 47 -2.95 -8.49 -7.08
N GLY A 48 -2.40 -9.39 -6.27
CA GLY A 48 -2.76 -10.80 -6.28
C GLY A 48 -4.23 -11.01 -5.88
N VAL A 49 -4.73 -10.31 -4.87
CA VAL A 49 -6.14 -10.39 -4.44
C VAL A 49 -7.08 -9.90 -5.54
N ILE A 50 -6.78 -8.76 -6.18
CA ILE A 50 -7.58 -8.21 -7.28
C ILE A 50 -7.57 -9.16 -8.49
N ALA A 51 -6.41 -9.74 -8.82
CA ALA A 51 -6.28 -10.69 -9.94
C ALA A 51 -6.96 -12.04 -9.65
N SER A 52 -7.02 -12.46 -8.39
CA SER A 52 -7.61 -13.74 -7.98
C SER A 52 -9.13 -13.68 -7.84
N ASN A 53 -9.70 -12.51 -7.53
CA ASN A 53 -11.13 -12.33 -7.37
C ASN A 53 -11.75 -11.81 -8.67
N GLU A 54 -12.74 -12.54 -9.20
CA GLU A 54 -13.48 -12.12 -10.39
C GLU A 54 -14.14 -10.75 -10.15
N GLY A 55 -13.81 -9.76 -10.97
CA GLY A 55 -14.30 -8.39 -10.83
C GLY A 55 -13.55 -7.52 -9.82
N GLY A 56 -12.41 -8.00 -9.28
CA GLY A 56 -11.51 -7.19 -8.45
C GLY A 56 -12.04 -6.86 -7.07
N TRP A 57 -12.95 -7.69 -6.54
CA TRP A 57 -13.52 -7.52 -5.21
C TRP A 57 -12.54 -7.94 -4.12
N ILE A 58 -12.39 -7.10 -3.10
CA ILE A 58 -11.54 -7.35 -1.94
C ILE A 58 -12.45 -7.45 -0.72
N SER A 59 -12.46 -8.61 -0.07
CA SER A 59 -13.25 -8.84 1.13
C SER A 59 -12.83 -7.88 2.26
N MET A 60 -13.80 -7.38 3.00
CA MET A 60 -13.58 -6.48 4.13
C MET A 60 -12.66 -7.08 5.19
N ALA A 61 -12.76 -8.40 5.39
CA ALA A 61 -11.87 -9.15 6.27
C ALA A 61 -10.39 -9.01 5.89
N THR A 62 -10.07 -8.94 4.59
CA THR A 62 -8.71 -8.74 4.08
C THR A 62 -8.15 -7.39 4.50
N ILE A 63 -8.95 -6.32 4.36
CA ILE A 63 -8.56 -4.96 4.72
C ILE A 63 -8.40 -4.85 6.24
N LEU A 64 -9.38 -5.34 7.02
CA LEU A 64 -9.30 -5.34 8.49
C LEU A 64 -8.14 -6.22 9.02
N GLY A 65 -7.72 -7.22 8.24
CA GLY A 65 -6.58 -8.08 8.53
C GLY A 65 -5.24 -7.33 8.53
N CYS A 66 -5.13 -6.21 7.81
CA CYS A 66 -3.90 -5.45 7.65
C CYS A 66 -3.39 -4.87 8.98
N PRO A 67 -2.07 -4.91 9.25
CA PRO A 67 -1.50 -4.42 10.50
C PRO A 67 -1.84 -2.96 10.81
N ARG A 68 -1.94 -2.12 9.78
CA ARG A 68 -2.28 -0.69 9.93
C ARG A 68 -3.73 -0.48 10.35
N MET A 69 -4.66 -1.24 9.76
CA MET A 69 -6.09 -1.19 10.10
C MET A 69 -6.33 -1.68 11.54
N LYS A 70 -5.60 -2.73 11.96
CA LYS A 70 -5.61 -3.24 13.33
C LYS A 70 -5.11 -2.20 14.34
N GLN A 71 -4.01 -1.50 14.03
CA GLN A 71 -3.48 -0.43 14.88
C GLN A 71 -4.48 0.71 15.08
N MET A 72 -5.22 1.05 14.03
CA MET A 72 -6.26 2.08 14.07
C MET A 72 -7.57 1.62 14.74
N LYS A 73 -7.63 0.35 15.17
CA LYS A 73 -8.84 -0.29 15.70
C LYS A 73 -10.04 -0.09 14.76
N ALA A 74 -9.79 -0.21 13.46
CA ALA A 74 -10.82 -0.04 12.44
C ALA A 74 -11.90 -1.13 12.61
N THR A 75 -13.17 -0.72 12.61
CA THR A 75 -14.32 -1.63 12.55
C THR A 75 -14.92 -1.61 11.14
N ARG A 76 -15.71 -2.63 10.82
CA ARG A 76 -16.42 -2.70 9.53
C ARG A 76 -17.26 -1.44 9.30
N GLU A 77 -18.05 -1.05 10.30
CA GLU A 77 -18.95 0.10 10.27
C GLU A 77 -18.20 1.40 10.02
N ASN A 78 -17.05 1.60 10.68
CA ASN A 78 -16.25 2.81 10.53
C ASN A 78 -15.67 2.92 9.11
N VAL A 79 -15.25 1.82 8.52
CA VAL A 79 -14.72 1.81 7.15
C VAL A 79 -15.84 2.02 6.13
N PHE A 80 -17.02 1.41 6.32
CA PHE A 80 -18.19 1.71 5.48
C PHE A 80 -18.60 3.18 5.58
N ALA A 81 -18.69 3.72 6.79
CA ALA A 81 -18.97 5.14 7.01
C ALA A 81 -17.90 6.04 6.35
N ALA A 82 -16.63 5.64 6.40
CA ALA A 82 -15.52 6.36 5.79
C ALA A 82 -15.54 6.35 4.26
N LEU A 83 -16.06 5.28 3.65
CA LEU A 83 -16.05 5.08 2.21
C LEU A 83 -17.39 5.43 1.56
N LYS A 84 -18.45 5.67 2.33
CA LYS A 84 -19.77 6.06 1.81
C LYS A 84 -19.72 7.30 0.91
N ASP A 85 -18.80 8.23 1.19
CA ASP A 85 -18.55 9.45 0.41
C ASP A 85 -17.38 9.31 -0.59
N ALA A 86 -16.90 8.09 -0.87
CA ALA A 86 -15.81 7.85 -1.80
C ALA A 86 -16.35 7.51 -3.20
N THR A 87 -15.89 8.23 -4.22
CA THR A 87 -16.26 8.03 -5.63
C THR A 87 -15.28 7.16 -6.41
N GLU A 88 -14.09 6.89 -5.84
CA GLU A 88 -13.03 6.09 -6.48
C GLU A 88 -13.21 4.57 -6.28
N VAL A 89 -14.10 4.17 -5.37
CA VAL A 89 -14.29 2.77 -4.97
C VAL A 89 -15.77 2.42 -4.92
N GLU A 90 -16.08 1.16 -5.18
CA GLU A 90 -17.40 0.59 -5.01
C GLU A 90 -17.44 -0.30 -3.77
N LEU A 91 -18.51 -0.15 -3.00
CA LEU A 91 -18.80 -0.92 -1.80
C LEU A 91 -19.89 -1.94 -2.09
N ARG A 92 -19.68 -3.16 -1.61
CA ARG A 92 -20.69 -4.22 -1.55
C ARG A 92 -20.95 -4.51 -0.08
N GLU A 93 -22.17 -4.23 0.36
CA GLU A 93 -22.64 -4.45 1.73
C GLU A 93 -23.56 -5.67 1.86
N GLU A 94 -24.03 -6.23 0.73
CA GLU A 94 -24.91 -7.41 0.71
C GLU A 94 -24.29 -8.61 -0.04
N PRO A 95 -24.49 -9.84 0.47
CA PRO A 95 -25.17 -10.21 1.72
C PRO A 95 -24.33 -9.94 2.98
N ALA A 96 -24.99 -9.80 4.13
CA ALA A 96 -24.34 -9.49 5.40
C ALA A 96 -23.25 -10.54 5.76
N GLY A 97 -22.00 -10.09 5.85
CA GLY A 97 -20.83 -10.95 6.06
C GLY A 97 -19.97 -11.20 4.80
N GLU A 98 -20.47 -10.87 3.61
CA GLU A 98 -19.73 -10.86 2.34
C GLU A 98 -19.42 -9.43 1.87
N GLU A 99 -19.20 -8.56 2.85
CA GLU A 99 -18.81 -7.17 2.64
C GLU A 99 -17.51 -7.10 1.82
N ALA A 100 -17.52 -6.38 0.70
CA ALA A 100 -16.38 -6.30 -0.20
C ALA A 100 -16.22 -4.89 -0.80
N ILE A 101 -15.00 -4.56 -1.19
CA ILE A 101 -14.61 -3.26 -1.74
C ILE A 101 -13.86 -3.51 -3.05
N ARG A 102 -14.19 -2.77 -4.11
CA ARG A 102 -13.42 -2.80 -5.37
C ARG A 102 -13.09 -1.40 -5.85
N ARG A 103 -12.08 -1.29 -6.71
CA ARG A 103 -11.82 -0.06 -7.47
C ARG A 103 -12.76 0.04 -8.65
N THR A 104 -13.18 1.25 -8.97
CA THR A 104 -13.87 1.54 -10.25
C THR A 104 -12.89 1.63 -11.42
N SER A 105 -11.63 1.96 -11.14
CA SER A 105 -10.56 2.07 -12.13
C SER A 105 -9.70 0.80 -12.20
N PRO A 106 -9.21 0.41 -13.39
CA PRO A 106 -8.36 -0.75 -13.54
C PRO A 106 -7.02 -0.57 -12.80
N PRO A 107 -6.45 -1.65 -12.23
CA PRO A 107 -5.18 -1.57 -11.52
C PRO A 107 -4.02 -1.23 -12.47
N PRO A 108 -3.02 -0.47 -12.02
CA PRO A 108 -1.84 -0.18 -12.81
C PRO A 108 -0.96 -1.44 -12.94
N PRO A 109 -0.09 -1.51 -13.96
CA PRO A 109 0.88 -2.60 -14.05
C PRO A 109 1.86 -2.54 -12.87
N LEU A 110 2.27 -3.72 -12.40
CA LEU A 110 3.29 -3.87 -11.35
C LEU A 110 4.62 -3.30 -11.85
N ASP A 111 5.18 -2.38 -11.08
CA ASP A 111 6.49 -1.77 -11.30
C ASP A 111 7.52 -2.49 -10.43
N GLU A 112 8.06 -3.58 -10.96
CA GLU A 112 9.05 -4.41 -10.26
C GLU A 112 10.38 -3.68 -10.03
N THR A 113 10.60 -2.57 -10.73
CA THR A 113 11.78 -1.69 -10.63
C THR A 113 11.71 -0.77 -9.40
N LYS A 114 10.57 -0.13 -9.13
CA LYS A 114 10.36 0.75 -7.96
C LYS A 114 10.38 0.03 -6.61
N ALA A 115 9.98 -1.25 -6.57
CA ALA A 115 10.06 -2.07 -5.35
C ALA A 115 11.50 -2.16 -4.79
N ARG A 116 12.51 -1.97 -5.65
CA ARG A 116 13.94 -1.99 -5.29
C ARG A 116 14.45 -0.63 -4.82
N GLU A 117 13.81 0.47 -5.21
CA GLU A 117 14.28 1.83 -4.93
C GLU A 117 13.95 2.32 -3.51
N TRP A 118 12.82 1.90 -2.93
CA TRP A 118 12.45 2.27 -1.54
C TRP A 118 13.05 1.36 -0.45
N GLY A 119 13.57 0.18 -0.84
CA GLY A 119 14.31 -0.73 0.07
C GLY A 119 15.83 -0.58 0.02
N GLY A 120 16.36 0.28 -0.85
CA GLY A 120 17.79 0.42 -1.13
C GLY A 120 18.48 1.53 -0.34
N GLY A 121 18.26 1.58 0.97
CA GLY A 121 18.65 2.72 1.81
C GLY A 121 19.57 2.41 2.99
N LEU A 122 20.54 1.49 2.88
CA LEU A 122 21.74 1.52 3.75
C LEU A 122 22.98 1.13 2.94
N PRO A 123 23.93 2.06 2.67
CA PRO A 123 25.23 1.68 2.16
C PRO A 123 25.99 0.94 3.26
N LYS A 124 26.19 -0.38 3.10
CA LYS A 124 27.17 -1.11 3.92
C LYS A 124 28.55 -0.53 3.59
N GLY A 125 29.18 0.01 4.63
CA GLY A 125 30.46 0.69 4.57
C GLY A 125 31.52 -0.06 3.76
N GLN A 126 32.12 0.67 2.83
CA GLN A 126 33.55 0.79 2.64
C GLN A 126 34.41 -0.32 3.27
N ALA A 127 34.54 -1.45 2.58
CA ALA A 127 35.68 -2.35 2.78
C ALA A 127 36.81 -1.90 1.84
N LYS A 128 37.71 -1.07 2.37
CA LYS A 128 39.04 -0.81 1.79
C LYS A 128 39.98 -1.97 2.13
N GLY A 129 40.85 -2.32 1.18
CA GLY A 129 41.97 -3.26 1.34
C GLY A 129 41.72 -4.54 0.54
N GLY A 130 42.27 -4.76 -0.66
CA GLY A 130 43.58 -4.32 -1.12
C GLY A 130 44.67 -5.22 -0.53
N PHE A 131 44.76 -6.47 -0.97
CA PHE A 131 46.01 -7.24 -0.91
C PHE A 131 46.19 -8.01 -2.21
N ALA A 132 47.15 -7.53 -3.00
CA ALA A 132 47.74 -8.22 -4.12
C ALA A 132 48.73 -9.29 -3.62
N LYS A 133 48.65 -10.49 -4.20
CA LYS A 133 49.78 -11.43 -4.44
C LYS A 133 49.22 -12.54 -5.34
N GLY A 134 49.67 -12.80 -6.57
CA GLY A 134 51.00 -12.63 -7.13
C GLY A 134 51.70 -13.99 -7.18
N LYS A 135 51.76 -14.57 -8.39
CA LYS A 135 52.70 -15.59 -8.92
C LYS A 135 52.62 -17.07 -8.47
N ALA A 136 52.22 -17.90 -9.44
CA ALA A 136 53.07 -18.78 -10.29
C ALA A 136 53.87 -19.96 -9.70
N LYS A 137 54.01 -20.97 -10.59
CA LYS A 137 54.89 -22.17 -10.59
C LYS A 137 54.37 -23.34 -9.74
N GLY A 138 54.21 -24.57 -10.21
CA GLY A 138 54.81 -25.31 -11.33
C GLY A 138 55.25 -26.69 -10.80
N ASP A 139 55.09 -27.74 -11.62
CA ASP A 139 55.75 -29.07 -11.48
C ASP A 139 55.29 -29.96 -10.29
N SER A 140 55.27 -31.29 -10.32
CA SER A 140 55.56 -32.36 -11.28
C SER A 140 55.23 -33.71 -10.57
N LYS A 141 55.06 -34.79 -11.35
CA LYS A 141 55.33 -36.22 -11.00
C LYS A 141 54.33 -36.88 -10.01
N GLY A 142 53.72 -38.03 -10.28
CA GLY A 142 54.16 -39.20 -11.03
C GLY A 142 54.58 -40.27 -10.03
N GLU A 143 53.72 -41.26 -9.80
CA GLU A 143 54.01 -42.66 -9.44
C GLU A 143 52.71 -43.48 -9.53
#